data_AF-A0A7R9WQP8-F1
#
_entry.id   AF-A0A7R9WQP8-F1
#
_cell.length_a   1.000
_cell.length_b   1.000
_cell.length_c   1.000
_cell.angle_alpha   90.00
_cell.angle_beta   90.00
_cell.angle_gamma   90.00
#
_symmetry.space_group_name_H-M   'P 1'
#
loop_
_entity.id
_entity.type
_entity.pdbx_description
1 polymer ?
#
loop_
_entity_poly.entity_id
_entity_poly.type
_entity_poly.pdbx_seq_one_letter_code
_entity_poly.pdbx_strand_id
1 'polypeptide(L)'
;ANQHWVPVTKTWRLNERHYGALQGYNKDSAYEELGLDQELVMKMRRSYDTRPPIMEDDHPYWHGNDRRYRKLSREQMERTRTESLKDAADRIMPFFNSVIKPSLRSGNKCLVVSHANTI
;
A
#
# COMPACT_ATOMS: atom_id res chain seq x y z
N ALA A 1 18.74 -7.59 20.75
CA ALA A 1 18.63 -6.18 20.37
C ALA A 1 19.93 -5.48 20.74
N ASN A 2 20.84 -5.24 19.79
CA ASN A 2 22.16 -4.60 20.01
C ASN A 2 22.73 -4.07 18.68
N GLN A 3 21.90 -3.60 17.75
CA GLN A 3 22.32 -3.12 16.42
C GLN A 3 21.65 -1.80 16.04
N HIS A 4 21.47 -0.90 17.02
CA HIS A 4 20.77 0.39 16.83
C HIS A 4 21.47 1.33 15.85
N TRP A 5 22.76 1.08 15.54
CA TRP A 5 23.53 1.85 14.56
C TRP A 5 23.21 1.46 13.11
N VAL A 6 22.49 0.36 12.87
CA VAL A 6 22.09 -0.03 11.51
C VAL A 6 21.06 0.99 11.02
N PRO A 7 21.29 1.65 9.87
CA PRO A 7 20.39 2.66 9.37
C PRO A 7 19.03 2.06 9.03
N VAL A 8 17.95 2.72 9.49
CA VAL A 8 16.57 2.32 9.21
C VAL A 8 15.91 3.37 8.33
N THR A 9 15.56 2.99 7.11
CA THR A 9 14.79 3.83 6.18
C THR A 9 13.33 3.41 6.20
N LYS A 10 12.44 4.33 6.59
CA LYS A 10 10.98 4.14 6.52
C LYS A 10 10.43 4.88 5.31
N THR A 11 9.62 4.20 4.51
CA THR A 11 9.00 4.81 3.33
C THR A 11 7.56 4.35 3.21
N TRP A 12 6.65 5.27 2.87
CA TRP A 12 5.29 4.91 2.56
C TRP A 12 5.25 3.86 1.45
N ARG A 13 6.21 3.88 0.49
CA ARG A 13 6.33 2.98 -0.69
C ARG A 13 6.29 1.49 -0.38
N LEU A 14 6.58 1.10 0.86
CA LEU A 14 6.55 -0.30 1.30
C LEU A 14 5.29 -0.66 2.11
N ASN A 15 4.40 0.29 2.44
CA ASN A 15 3.11 -0.03 3.06
C ASN A 15 2.33 -1.07 2.25
N GLU A 16 1.49 -1.82 2.94
CA GLU A 16 0.51 -2.73 2.34
C GLU A 16 -0.35 -2.06 1.26
N ARG A 17 -0.86 -2.86 0.32
CA ARG A 17 -1.82 -2.42 -0.70
C ARG A 17 -3.03 -1.74 -0.06
N HIS A 18 -3.39 -0.56 -0.53
CA HIS A 18 -4.57 0.16 -0.06
C HIS A 18 -5.86 -0.50 -0.56
N TYR A 19 -6.65 -1.08 0.36
CA TYR A 19 -7.92 -1.75 0.04
C TYR A 19 -9.10 -0.81 -0.27
N GLY A 20 -8.84 0.51 -0.37
CA GLY A 20 -9.88 1.51 -0.64
C GLY A 20 -11.02 1.47 0.36
N ALA A 21 -12.24 1.70 -0.09
CA ALA A 21 -13.42 1.67 0.78
C ALA A 21 -13.71 0.30 1.42
N LEU A 22 -12.98 -0.77 1.06
CA LEU A 22 -13.10 -2.07 1.72
C LEU A 22 -12.34 -2.13 3.07
N GLN A 23 -11.53 -1.10 3.40
CA GLN A 23 -10.81 -1.08 4.68
C GLN A 23 -11.79 -1.06 5.87
N GLY A 24 -11.51 -1.91 6.85
CA GLY A 24 -12.31 -2.03 8.07
C GLY A 24 -13.50 -2.98 7.97
N TYR A 25 -13.87 -3.41 6.76
CA TYR A 25 -14.94 -4.37 6.55
C TYR A 25 -14.45 -5.81 6.62
N ASN A 26 -15.33 -6.72 7.05
CA ASN A 26 -15.04 -8.14 7.02
C ASN A 26 -15.06 -8.65 5.57
N LYS A 27 -14.08 -9.48 5.24
CA LYS A 27 -13.84 -10.05 3.91
C LYS A 27 -15.03 -10.84 3.35
N ASP A 28 -15.86 -11.38 4.23
CA ASP A 28 -16.95 -12.28 3.90
C ASP A 28 -18.33 -11.60 3.97
N SER A 29 -18.44 -10.36 4.46
CA SER A 29 -19.69 -9.59 4.53
C SER A 29 -19.63 -8.23 3.85
N ALA A 30 -18.46 -7.76 3.42
CA ALA A 30 -18.29 -6.44 2.80
C ALA A 30 -19.20 -6.21 1.58
N TYR A 31 -19.54 -7.26 0.83
CA TYR A 31 -20.44 -7.14 -0.32
C TYR A 31 -21.88 -6.78 0.10
N GLU A 32 -22.35 -7.27 1.24
CA GLU A 32 -23.68 -6.93 1.78
C GLU A 32 -23.67 -5.53 2.37
N GLU A 33 -22.67 -5.23 3.20
CA GLU A 33 -22.55 -3.94 3.91
C GLU A 33 -22.36 -2.76 2.95
N LEU A 34 -21.67 -2.98 1.82
CA LEU A 34 -21.40 -1.95 0.81
C LEU A 34 -22.33 -2.03 -0.40
N GLY A 35 -23.28 -2.98 -0.43
CA GLY A 35 -24.17 -3.20 -1.57
C GLY A 35 -23.43 -3.51 -2.89
N LEU A 36 -22.29 -4.20 -2.79
CA LEU A 36 -21.45 -4.57 -3.93
C LEU A 36 -21.79 -5.99 -4.41
N ASP A 37 -21.52 -6.26 -5.68
CA ASP A 37 -21.55 -7.62 -6.20
C ASP A 37 -20.45 -8.47 -5.53
N GLN A 38 -20.83 -9.62 -4.98
CA GLN A 38 -19.91 -10.56 -4.35
C GLN A 38 -18.81 -11.04 -5.31
N GLU A 39 -19.13 -11.26 -6.58
CA GLU A 39 -18.15 -11.66 -7.61
C GLU A 39 -17.12 -10.54 -7.83
N LEU A 40 -17.57 -9.29 -7.83
CA LEU A 40 -16.71 -8.12 -7.95
C LEU A 40 -15.76 -8.01 -6.74
N VAL A 41 -16.25 -8.24 -5.53
CA VAL A 41 -15.42 -8.25 -4.30
C VAL A 41 -14.38 -9.38 -4.38
N MET A 42 -14.76 -10.58 -4.83
CA MET A 42 -13.81 -11.68 -5.03
C MET A 42 -12.76 -11.36 -6.10
N LYS A 43 -13.17 -10.72 -7.20
CA LYS A 43 -12.27 -10.27 -8.27
C LYS A 43 -11.25 -9.26 -7.76
N MET A 44 -11.65 -8.25 -7.01
CA MET A 44 -10.74 -7.25 -6.40
C MET A 44 -9.72 -7.88 -5.43
N ARG A 45 -10.10 -8.99 -4.79
CA ARG A 45 -9.20 -9.72 -3.87
C ARG A 45 -8.17 -10.58 -4.59
N ARG A 46 -8.47 -11.06 -5.80
CA ARG A 46 -7.62 -12.04 -6.52
C ARG A 46 -6.93 -11.47 -7.75
N SER A 47 -7.48 -10.43 -8.36
CA SER A 47 -6.95 -9.85 -9.58
C SER A 47 -5.69 -9.02 -9.33
N TYR A 48 -4.80 -9.01 -10.33
CA TYR A 48 -3.60 -8.21 -10.33
C TYR A 48 -3.90 -6.71 -10.54
N ASP A 49 -4.87 -6.38 -11.37
CA ASP A 49 -5.10 -5.02 -11.89
C ASP A 49 -6.42 -4.38 -11.45
N THR A 50 -7.29 -5.13 -10.77
CA THR A 50 -8.62 -4.66 -10.38
C THR A 50 -8.52 -3.92 -9.04
N ARG A 51 -8.86 -2.63 -9.07
CA ARG A 51 -8.90 -1.77 -7.87
C ARG A 51 -10.20 -1.95 -7.10
N PRO A 52 -10.16 -1.95 -5.76
CA PRO A 52 -11.34 -1.70 -4.92
C PRO A 52 -11.98 -0.32 -5.19
N PRO A 53 -13.20 -0.06 -4.67
CA PRO A 53 -13.79 1.27 -4.70
C PRO A 53 -12.89 2.30 -4.00
N ILE A 54 -12.89 3.54 -4.50
CA ILE A 54 -12.11 4.65 -3.96
C ILE A 54 -12.55 4.94 -2.52
N MET A 55 -11.59 5.22 -1.64
CA MET A 55 -11.87 5.72 -0.31
C MET A 55 -12.10 7.25 -0.34
N GLU A 56 -13.28 7.66 0.09
CA GLU A 56 -13.66 9.08 0.22
C GLU A 56 -13.09 9.72 1.50
N ASP A 57 -13.09 11.05 1.54
CA ASP A 57 -12.49 11.82 2.65
C ASP A 57 -13.23 11.70 3.99
N ASP A 58 -14.51 11.35 3.96
CA ASP A 58 -15.35 11.14 5.14
C ASP A 58 -15.34 9.68 5.65
N HIS A 59 -14.66 8.78 4.95
CA HIS A 59 -14.57 7.38 5.35
C HIS A 59 -13.86 7.25 6.71
N PRO A 60 -14.37 6.44 7.67
CA PRO A 60 -13.84 6.38 9.03
C PRO A 60 -12.39 5.90 9.13
N TYR A 61 -11.92 5.18 8.10
CA TYR A 61 -10.53 4.68 7.99
C TYR A 61 -9.64 5.55 7.09
N TRP A 62 -10.10 6.75 6.69
CA TRP A 62 -9.29 7.67 5.91
C TRP A 62 -8.16 8.26 6.74
N HIS A 63 -6.93 8.10 6.25
CA HIS A 63 -5.71 8.57 6.90
C HIS A 63 -4.93 9.59 6.07
N GLY A 64 -5.54 10.21 5.05
CA GLY A 64 -4.87 11.18 4.18
C GLY A 64 -4.33 12.40 4.93
N ASN A 65 -4.95 12.76 6.05
CA ASN A 65 -4.52 13.86 6.92
C ASN A 65 -3.48 13.45 7.98
N ASP A 66 -3.06 12.18 8.02
CA ASP A 66 -2.07 11.72 8.99
C ASP A 66 -0.72 12.41 8.75
N ARG A 67 -0.09 12.87 9.85
CA ARG A 67 1.23 13.52 9.83
C ARG A 67 2.31 12.72 9.09
N ARG A 68 2.20 11.38 9.07
CA ARG A 68 3.12 10.46 8.40
C ARG A 68 3.16 10.68 6.88
N TYR A 69 2.08 11.16 6.29
CA TYR A 69 1.92 11.29 4.84
C TYR A 69 1.94 12.74 4.32
N ARG A 70 2.21 13.73 5.18
CA ARG A 70 2.27 15.17 4.82
C ARG A 70 3.24 15.52 3.68
N LYS A 71 4.21 14.65 3.39
CA LYS A 71 5.21 14.85 2.31
C LYS A 71 4.77 14.26 0.96
N LEU A 72 3.63 13.57 0.90
CA LEU A 72 3.10 13.07 -0.36
C LEU A 72 2.56 14.23 -1.20
N SER A 73 2.79 14.17 -2.51
CA SER A 73 2.09 15.06 -3.43
C SER A 73 0.60 14.72 -3.45
N ARG A 74 -0.23 15.67 -3.88
CA ARG A 74 -1.66 15.43 -4.07
C ARG A 74 -1.91 14.22 -4.99
N GLU A 75 -1.17 14.12 -6.10
CA GLU A 75 -1.27 12.98 -7.03
C GLU A 75 -0.93 11.64 -6.34
N GLN A 76 0.13 11.60 -5.52
CA GLN A 76 0.49 10.39 -4.78
C GLN A 76 -0.60 10.00 -3.79
N MET A 77 -1.19 10.99 -3.10
CA MET A 77 -2.28 10.76 -2.16
C MET A 77 -3.52 10.20 -2.87
N GLU A 78 -3.95 10.82 -3.98
CA GLU A 78 -5.09 10.36 -4.77
C GLU A 78 -4.90 8.93 -5.30
N ARG A 79 -3.70 8.62 -5.79
CA ARG A 79 -3.36 7.27 -6.25
C ARG A 79 -3.38 6.22 -5.14
N THR A 80 -3.19 6.61 -3.88
CA THR A 80 -3.26 5.70 -2.73
C THR A 80 -4.64 5.57 -2.12
N ARG A 81 -5.67 6.23 -2.64
CA ARG A 81 -7.05 6.03 -2.13
C ARG A 81 -7.59 4.64 -2.44
N THR A 82 -7.05 3.96 -3.44
CA THR A 82 -7.35 2.56 -3.76
C THR A 82 -6.23 2.00 -4.62
N GLU A 83 -5.80 0.77 -4.36
CA GLU A 83 -4.71 0.13 -5.09
C GLU A 83 -5.09 -1.29 -5.52
N SER A 84 -4.73 -1.62 -6.76
CA SER A 84 -4.56 -3.00 -7.22
C SER A 84 -3.16 -3.53 -6.82
N LEU A 85 -2.88 -4.81 -7.06
CA LEU A 85 -1.51 -5.33 -6.87
C LEU A 85 -0.52 -4.65 -7.83
N LYS A 86 -0.96 -4.36 -9.06
CA LYS A 86 -0.19 -3.62 -10.04
C LYS A 86 0.20 -2.23 -9.54
N ASP A 87 -0.72 -1.50 -8.92
CA ASP A 87 -0.44 -0.15 -8.41
C ASP A 87 0.59 -0.18 -7.27
N ALA A 88 0.45 -1.15 -6.35
CA ALA A 88 1.40 -1.35 -5.28
C ALA A 88 2.81 -1.65 -5.84
N ALA A 89 2.91 -2.55 -6.82
CA ALA A 89 4.16 -2.84 -7.51
C ALA A 89 4.76 -1.59 -8.19
N ASP A 90 3.94 -0.85 -8.95
CA ASP A 90 4.35 0.36 -9.67
C ASP A 90 4.93 1.43 -8.72
N ARG A 91 4.44 1.53 -7.47
CA ARG A 91 4.97 2.49 -6.49
C ARG A 91 6.18 1.97 -5.71
N ILE A 92 6.39 0.67 -5.61
CA ILE A 92 7.60 0.07 -5.01
C ILE A 92 8.80 0.24 -5.94
N MET A 93 8.60 0.03 -7.24
CA MET A 93 9.70 0.00 -8.22
C MET A 93 10.61 1.23 -8.20
N PRO A 94 10.12 2.48 -8.07
CA PRO A 94 10.99 3.64 -7.90
C PRO A 94 11.89 3.56 -6.65
N PHE A 95 11.39 3.05 -5.53
CA PHE A 95 12.19 2.88 -4.30
C PHE A 95 13.22 1.76 -4.45
N PHE A 96 12.81 0.65 -5.04
CA PHE A 96 13.72 -0.45 -5.34
C PHE A 96 14.87 0.03 -6.23
N ASN A 97 14.58 0.71 -7.33
CA ASN A 97 15.58 1.14 -8.31
C ASN A 97 16.51 2.25 -7.80
N SER A 98 16.03 3.15 -6.94
CA SER A 98 16.81 4.30 -6.45
C SER A 98 17.51 4.08 -5.11
N VAL A 99 17.04 3.13 -4.29
CA VAL A 99 17.57 2.93 -2.92
C VAL A 99 18.10 1.52 -2.74
N ILE A 100 17.26 0.50 -2.92
CA ILE A 100 17.63 -0.89 -2.61
C ILE A 100 18.69 -1.40 -3.59
N LYS A 101 18.40 -1.31 -4.90
CA LYS A 101 19.26 -1.82 -5.96
C LYS A 101 20.66 -1.19 -5.95
N PRO A 102 20.83 0.15 -5.80
CA PRO A 102 22.16 0.74 -5.67
C PRO A 102 22.88 0.28 -4.40
N SER A 103 22.18 0.21 -3.25
CA SER A 103 22.79 -0.26 -2.00
C SER A 103 23.33 -1.69 -2.11
N LEU A 104 22.56 -2.60 -2.71
CA LEU A 104 23.01 -3.97 -2.99
C LEU A 104 24.21 -4.00 -3.93
N ARG A 105 24.22 -3.17 -4.99
CA ARG A 105 25.35 -3.05 -5.93
C ARG A 105 26.63 -2.53 -5.27
N SER A 106 26.50 -1.72 -4.22
CA SER A 106 27.63 -1.24 -3.41
C SER A 106 28.12 -2.26 -2.37
N GLY A 107 27.55 -3.48 -2.34
CA GLY A 107 27.97 -4.55 -1.44
C GLY A 107 27.32 -4.53 -0.06
N ASN A 108 26.34 -3.67 0.18
CA ASN A 108 25.63 -3.62 1.45
C ASN A 108 24.66 -4.80 1.60
N LYS A 109 24.47 -5.26 2.84
CA LYS A 109 23.41 -6.23 3.19
C LYS A 109 22.15 -5.46 3.56
N CYS A 110 21.04 -5.74 2.85
CA CYS A 110 19.76 -5.09 3.10
C CYS A 110 18.76 -6.09 3.66
N LEU A 111 18.07 -5.72 4.74
CA LEU A 111 16.86 -6.40 5.23
C LEU A 111 15.65 -5.54 4.88
N VAL A 112 14.73 -6.09 4.11
CA VAL A 112 13.44 -5.44 3.80
C VAL A 112 12.37 -6.08 4.67
N VAL A 113 11.76 -5.28 5.55
CA VAL A 113 10.59 -5.69 6.34
C VAL A 113 9.40 -4.91 5.80
N SER A 114 8.41 -5.64 5.29
CA SER A 114 7.29 -5.09 4.52
C SER A 114 6.01 -5.88 4.83
N HIS A 115 5.00 -5.75 3.97
CA HIS A 115 3.71 -6.42 4.06
C HIS A 115 3.51 -7.43 2.93
N ALA A 116 2.42 -8.19 2.95
CA ALA A 116 2.25 -9.36 2.08
C ALA A 116 2.17 -8.99 0.59
N ASN A 117 1.49 -7.90 0.22
CA ASN A 117 1.39 -7.51 -1.19
C ASN A 117 2.57 -6.63 -1.66
N THR A 118 3.51 -6.31 -0.76
CA THR A 118 4.60 -5.35 -1.00
C THR A 118 5.98 -5.85 -0.59
N ILE A 119 6.13 -7.16 -0.41
CA ILE A 119 7.41 -7.86 -0.26
C ILE A 119 7.75 -8.60 -1.54
#